data_AF-A0A956FHZ7-F1
#
_entry.id   AF-A0A956FHZ7-F1
#
_cell.length_a   1.000
_cell.length_b   1.000
_cell.length_c   1.000
_cell.angle_alpha   90.00
_cell.angle_beta   90.00
_cell.angle_gamma   90.00
#
_symmetry.space_group_name_H-M   'P 1'
#
loop_
_entity.id
_entity.type
_entity.pdbx_description
1 polymer ?
#
loop_
_entity_poly.entity_id
_entity_poly.type
_entity_poly.pdbx_seq_one_letter_code
_entity_poly.pdbx_strand_id
1 'polypeptide(L)'
;MSPSRLAASLCLLVLACASEGSDAELVSRLDQIDARLAALETQVQTVADWTTAQADKETREEAEHQARLAELETRRAAREAEREAKRAERELRRRSLFDSLGDPSSPSEDDLLGGEELGSSSSREIEGAAEGIQCTEPAIDRIECSIDRAFLDHLMANPALLTRQARVVPSQRDGVVQGFKLYGIRRGSLPKLLGLENGDMLVSINGDEIDGIDAAMELYTKLRKAKRFLVEVERRGKPLALTIEIIS
;
A
#
# COMPACT_ATOMS: atom_id res chain seq x y z
N MET A 1 11.58 3.34 -56.98
CA MET A 1 11.73 3.80 -58.38
C MET A 1 12.09 5.28 -58.33
N SER A 2 13.21 5.69 -58.91
CA SER A 2 13.70 7.07 -58.76
C SER A 2 12.79 8.06 -59.51
N PRO A 3 12.46 9.23 -58.92
CA PRO A 3 11.57 10.24 -59.51
C PRO A 3 12.05 10.77 -60.87
N SER A 4 13.33 10.56 -61.20
CA SER A 4 13.96 10.98 -62.47
C SER A 4 13.39 10.31 -63.73
N ARG A 5 12.80 9.12 -63.63
CA ARG A 5 12.29 8.39 -64.82
C ARG A 5 10.88 8.79 -65.23
N LEU A 6 10.06 9.30 -64.29
CA LEU A 6 8.70 9.76 -64.57
C LEU A 6 8.68 11.16 -65.19
N ALA A 7 9.54 12.06 -64.71
CA ALA A 7 9.69 13.41 -65.27
C ALA A 7 10.16 13.40 -66.74
N ALA A 8 11.09 12.50 -67.09
CA ALA A 8 11.58 12.37 -68.46
C ALA A 8 10.51 11.83 -69.42
N SER A 9 9.62 10.95 -68.95
CA SER A 9 8.55 10.36 -69.78
C SER A 9 7.38 11.30 -69.98
N LEU A 10 7.07 12.17 -69.01
CA LEU A 10 6.04 13.21 -69.16
C LEU A 10 6.49 14.31 -70.13
N CYS A 11 7.77 14.70 -70.09
CA CYS A 11 8.31 15.76 -70.95
C CYS A 11 8.27 15.38 -72.44
N LEU A 12 8.50 14.10 -72.76
CA LEU A 12 8.40 13.57 -74.13
C LEU A 12 6.96 13.52 -74.67
N LEU A 13 5.96 13.39 -73.80
CA LEU A 13 4.55 13.40 -74.19
C LEU A 13 4.04 14.82 -74.49
N VAL A 14 4.58 15.82 -73.78
CA VAL A 14 4.21 17.24 -73.96
C VAL A 14 4.77 17.82 -75.27
N LEU A 15 5.96 17.40 -75.70
CA LEU A 15 6.55 17.83 -76.98
C LEU A 15 5.84 17.26 -78.23
N ALA A 16 5.04 16.21 -78.10
CA ALA A 16 4.35 15.57 -79.23
C ALA A 16 2.98 16.18 -79.56
N CYS A 17 2.42 17.07 -78.72
CA CYS A 17 1.04 17.56 -78.86
C CYS A 17 0.90 19.01 -79.36
N ALA A 18 1.99 19.70 -79.72
CA ALA A 18 2.00 21.13 -80.03
C ALA A 18 1.47 21.51 -81.43
N SER A 19 0.40 20.88 -81.92
CA SER A 19 -0.27 21.35 -83.13
C SER A 19 -1.80 21.18 -83.04
N GLU A 20 -2.45 22.34 -82.98
CA GLU A 20 -3.84 22.61 -83.36
C GLU A 20 -4.93 22.37 -82.30
N GLY A 21 -5.12 23.40 -81.46
CA GLY A 21 -6.36 23.67 -80.73
C GLY A 21 -6.26 23.52 -79.21
N SER A 22 -6.34 24.66 -78.51
CA SER A 22 -6.51 24.77 -77.04
C SER A 22 -5.25 24.60 -76.15
N ASP A 23 -4.11 25.13 -76.57
CA ASP A 23 -2.86 25.14 -75.78
C ASP A 23 -3.02 25.78 -74.38
N ALA A 24 -3.79 26.87 -74.27
CA ALA A 24 -3.94 27.59 -73.00
C ALA A 24 -4.73 26.81 -71.93
N GLU A 25 -5.76 26.05 -72.33
CA GLU A 25 -6.57 25.27 -71.38
C GLU A 25 -5.83 24.02 -70.90
N LEU A 26 -5.05 23.38 -71.78
CA LEU A 26 -4.21 22.25 -71.41
C LEU A 26 -3.10 22.65 -70.45
N VAL A 27 -2.45 23.81 -70.69
CA VAL A 27 -1.45 24.38 -69.76
C VAL A 27 -2.08 24.68 -68.40
N SER A 28 -3.26 25.31 -68.36
CA SER A 28 -3.95 25.59 -67.08
C SER A 28 -4.34 24.32 -66.31
N ARG A 29 -4.75 23.25 -67.00
CA ARG A 29 -5.03 21.96 -66.37
C ARG A 29 -3.76 21.29 -65.86
N LEU A 30 -2.64 21.42 -66.57
CA LEU A 30 -1.33 20.93 -66.12
C LEU A 30 -0.89 21.66 -64.84
N ASP A 31 -0.99 22.99 -64.81
CA ASP A 31 -0.68 23.81 -63.62
C ASP A 31 -1.54 23.42 -62.41
N GLN A 32 -2.83 23.14 -62.63
CA GLN A 32 -3.73 22.66 -61.57
C GLN A 32 -3.35 21.26 -61.06
N ILE A 33 -2.86 20.38 -61.93
CA ILE A 33 -2.38 19.05 -61.54
C ILE A 33 -1.08 19.18 -60.73
N ASP A 34 -0.14 20.02 -61.18
CA ASP A 34 1.13 20.25 -60.48
C ASP A 34 0.91 20.88 -59.09
N ALA A 35 -0.01 21.86 -58.98
CA ALA A 35 -0.39 22.43 -57.70
C ALA A 35 -1.02 21.39 -56.75
N ARG A 36 -1.85 20.48 -57.29
CA ARG A 36 -2.44 19.38 -56.51
C ARG A 36 -1.40 18.33 -56.10
N LEU A 37 -0.43 18.03 -56.96
CA LEU A 37 0.68 17.14 -56.65
C LEU A 37 1.55 17.72 -55.53
N ALA A 38 1.91 19.01 -55.60
CA ALA A 38 2.68 19.68 -54.55
C ALA A 38 1.94 19.70 -53.19
N ALA A 39 0.62 19.92 -53.22
CA ALA A 39 -0.21 19.83 -52.02
C ALA A 39 -0.23 18.41 -51.42
N LEU A 40 -0.34 17.38 -52.26
CA LEU A 40 -0.27 15.98 -51.83
C LEU A 40 1.11 15.61 -51.27
N GLU A 41 2.20 16.06 -51.90
CA GLU A 41 3.56 15.86 -51.39
C GLU A 41 3.76 16.48 -50.00
N THR A 42 3.21 17.68 -49.79
CA THR A 42 3.24 18.34 -48.47
C THR A 42 2.46 17.51 -47.44
N GLN A 43 1.28 17.00 -47.79
CA GLN A 43 0.50 16.14 -46.91
C GLN A 43 1.26 14.85 -46.56
N VAL A 44 1.89 14.20 -47.54
CA VAL A 44 2.72 13.01 -47.31
C VAL A 44 3.87 13.32 -46.36
N GLN A 45 4.55 14.47 -46.53
CA GLN A 45 5.64 14.89 -45.66
C GLN A 45 5.15 15.14 -44.23
N THR A 46 3.99 15.80 -44.04
CA THR A 46 3.45 16.04 -42.69
C THR A 46 3.12 14.75 -41.94
N VAL A 47 2.63 13.71 -42.65
CA VAL A 47 2.39 12.39 -42.04
C VAL A 47 3.71 11.72 -41.68
N ALA A 48 4.72 11.80 -42.54
CA ALA A 48 6.05 11.27 -42.25
C ALA A 48 6.67 11.93 -41.01
N ASP A 49 6.63 13.26 -40.93
CA ASP A 49 7.13 14.03 -39.78
C ASP A 49 6.34 13.72 -38.50
N TRP A 50 5.03 13.49 -38.60
CA TRP A 50 4.22 13.06 -37.46
C TRP A 50 4.62 11.66 -36.98
N THR A 51 4.88 10.71 -37.88
CA THR A 51 5.30 9.35 -37.51
C THR A 51 6.67 9.31 -36.84
N THR A 52 7.63 10.10 -37.32
CA THR A 52 8.95 10.21 -36.68
C THR A 52 8.83 10.85 -35.31
N ALA A 53 8.03 11.91 -35.17
CA ALA A 53 7.76 12.53 -33.88
C ALA A 53 7.05 11.59 -32.89
N GLN A 54 6.16 10.70 -33.35
CA GLN A 54 5.56 9.67 -32.49
C GLN A 54 6.61 8.65 -32.01
N ALA A 55 7.49 8.17 -32.89
CA ALA A 55 8.55 7.25 -32.52
C ALA A 55 9.54 7.87 -31.52
N ASP A 56 9.92 9.13 -31.72
CA ASP A 56 10.78 9.88 -30.79
C ASP A 56 10.11 10.08 -29.43
N LYS A 57 8.78 10.27 -29.42
CA LYS A 57 8.01 10.38 -28.17
C LYS A 57 7.98 9.06 -27.41
N GLU A 58 7.70 7.94 -28.08
CA GLU A 58 7.66 6.61 -27.47
C GLU A 58 9.03 6.24 -26.87
N THR A 59 10.11 6.43 -27.62
CA THR A 59 11.47 6.15 -27.13
C THR A 59 11.86 7.00 -25.93
N ARG A 60 11.44 8.27 -25.89
CA ARG A 60 11.65 9.14 -24.73
C ARG A 60 10.86 8.67 -23.51
N GLU A 61 9.59 8.32 -23.69
CA GLU A 61 8.75 7.81 -22.60
C GLU A 61 9.28 6.48 -22.03
N GLU A 62 9.76 5.59 -22.89
CA GLU A 62 10.43 4.34 -22.50
C GLU A 62 11.72 4.62 -21.72
N ALA A 63 12.56 5.55 -22.18
CA ALA A 63 13.79 5.93 -21.48
C ALA A 63 13.50 6.54 -20.10
N GLU A 64 12.48 7.41 -19.99
CA GLU A 64 12.05 7.98 -18.72
C GLU A 64 11.47 6.94 -17.76
N HIS A 65 10.75 5.94 -18.29
CA HIS A 65 10.23 4.83 -17.49
C HIS A 65 11.37 3.92 -17.00
N GLN A 66 12.33 3.59 -17.86
CA GLN A 66 13.51 2.81 -17.47
C GLN A 66 14.35 3.53 -16.41
N ALA A 67 14.56 4.85 -16.53
CA ALA A 67 15.25 5.64 -15.53
C ALA A 67 14.52 5.62 -14.16
N ARG A 68 13.19 5.74 -14.17
CA ARG A 68 12.37 5.63 -12.94
C ARG A 68 12.50 4.26 -12.27
N LEU A 69 12.50 3.18 -13.07
CA LEU A 69 12.69 1.83 -12.54
C LEU A 69 14.08 1.65 -11.91
N ALA A 70 15.13 2.12 -12.59
CA ALA A 70 16.50 2.09 -12.05
C ALA A 70 16.62 2.87 -10.72
N GLU A 71 15.97 4.03 -10.61
CA GLU A 71 15.94 4.80 -9.36
C GLU A 71 15.21 4.01 -8.24
N LEU A 72 14.11 3.34 -8.54
CA LEU A 72 13.40 2.52 -7.55
C LEU A 72 14.24 1.32 -7.10
N GLU A 73 14.96 0.68 -8.02
CA GLU A 73 15.85 -0.44 -7.71
C GLU A 73 17.00 -0.01 -6.80
N THR A 74 17.66 1.11 -7.11
CA THR A 74 18.72 1.66 -6.24
C THR A 74 18.20 2.01 -4.84
N ARG A 75 17.00 2.59 -4.73
CA ARG A 75 16.36 2.87 -3.43
C ARG A 75 15.99 1.61 -2.66
N ARG A 76 15.57 0.54 -3.34
CA ARG A 76 15.29 -0.76 -2.70
C ARG A 76 16.58 -1.40 -2.19
N ALA A 77 17.62 -1.46 -3.02
CA ALA A 77 18.93 -1.98 -2.65
C ALA A 77 19.52 -1.23 -1.43
N ALA A 78 19.41 0.11 -1.39
CA ALA A 78 19.86 0.91 -0.25
C ALA A 78 19.12 0.56 1.06
N ARG A 79 17.79 0.36 0.99
CA ARG A 79 16.99 -0.06 2.16
C ARG A 79 17.32 -1.46 2.63
N GLU A 80 17.62 -2.37 1.71
CA GLU A 80 18.04 -3.74 2.05
C GLU A 80 19.42 -3.72 2.73
N ALA A 81 20.38 -2.99 2.18
CA ALA A 81 21.70 -2.80 2.78
C ALA A 81 21.61 -2.19 4.20
N GLU A 82 20.75 -1.20 4.43
CA GLU A 82 20.53 -0.63 5.77
C GLU A 82 19.99 -1.67 6.76
N ARG A 83 19.09 -2.55 6.32
CA ARG A 83 18.52 -3.61 7.17
C ARG A 83 19.54 -4.69 7.48
N GLU A 84 20.39 -5.04 6.52
CA GLU A 84 21.49 -5.97 6.71
C GLU A 84 22.53 -5.40 7.68
N ALA A 85 22.90 -4.12 7.53
CA ALA A 85 23.81 -3.44 8.46
C ALA A 85 23.27 -3.45 9.90
N LYS A 86 21.99 -3.14 10.10
CA LYS A 86 21.35 -3.22 11.43
C LYS A 86 21.31 -4.64 12.00
N ARG A 87 21.18 -5.68 11.16
CA ARG A 87 21.25 -7.08 11.60
C ARG A 87 22.66 -7.45 12.03
N ALA A 88 23.66 -7.10 11.21
CA ALA A 88 25.07 -7.32 11.52
C ALA A 88 25.49 -6.61 12.81
N GLU A 89 25.04 -5.36 13.02
CA GLU A 89 25.30 -4.61 14.26
C GLU A 89 24.73 -5.31 15.50
N ARG A 90 23.48 -5.80 15.43
CA ARG A 90 22.87 -6.57 16.53
C ARG A 90 23.62 -7.85 16.82
N GLU A 91 24.06 -8.54 15.78
CA GLU A 91 24.84 -9.77 15.91
C GLU A 91 26.21 -9.49 16.55
N LEU A 92 26.89 -8.43 16.12
CA LEU A 92 28.15 -7.98 16.73
C LEU A 92 27.95 -7.62 18.19
N ARG A 93 26.89 -6.86 18.52
CA ARG A 93 26.53 -6.51 19.90
C ARG A 93 26.24 -7.75 20.74
N ARG A 94 25.53 -8.73 20.19
CA ARG A 94 25.27 -10.02 20.87
C ARG A 94 26.57 -10.79 21.12
N ARG A 95 27.47 -10.82 20.13
CA ARG A 95 28.77 -11.49 20.22
C ARG A 95 29.70 -10.81 21.21
N SER A 96 29.74 -9.47 21.23
CA SER A 96 30.53 -8.70 22.19
C SER A 96 29.97 -8.81 23.62
N LEU A 97 28.63 -8.88 23.76
CA LEU A 97 27.99 -9.18 25.04
C LEU A 97 28.39 -10.58 25.54
N PHE A 98 28.42 -11.58 24.66
CA PHE A 98 28.86 -12.94 25.00
C PHE A 98 30.34 -12.98 25.41
N ASP A 99 31.21 -12.25 24.72
CA ASP A 99 32.65 -12.15 25.02
C ASP A 99 32.94 -11.40 26.34
N SER A 100 32.12 -10.39 26.66
CA SER A 100 32.28 -9.60 27.89
C SER A 100 31.73 -10.30 29.14
N LEU A 101 30.82 -11.25 28.99
CA LEU A 101 30.18 -11.95 30.11
C LEU A 101 30.88 -13.27 30.49
N GLY A 102 31.91 -13.70 29.75
CA GLY A 102 32.63 -14.94 30.04
C GLY A 102 31.78 -16.20 29.79
N ASP A 103 32.46 -17.32 29.54
CA ASP A 103 31.86 -18.61 29.22
C ASP A 103 30.96 -19.13 30.37
N PRO A 104 29.63 -19.30 30.19
CA PRO A 104 28.73 -19.74 31.25
C PRO A 104 28.87 -21.24 31.61
N SER A 105 29.88 -21.94 31.07
CA SER A 105 30.11 -23.37 31.36
C SER A 105 30.96 -23.67 32.60
N SER A 106 31.30 -22.67 33.42
CA SER A 106 31.94 -22.89 34.74
C SER A 106 30.94 -22.61 35.86
N PRO A 107 30.35 -23.61 36.53
CA PRO A 107 29.42 -23.36 37.63
C PRO A 107 30.20 -23.05 38.91
N SER A 108 30.00 -21.88 39.50
CA SER A 108 30.34 -21.61 40.89
C SER A 108 29.14 -21.96 41.78
N GLU A 109 29.40 -22.70 42.86
CA GLU A 109 28.39 -23.29 43.76
C GLU A 109 27.58 -22.27 44.59
N ASP A 110 27.82 -20.96 44.43
CA ASP A 110 27.22 -19.91 45.27
C ASP A 110 25.96 -19.24 44.68
N ASP A 111 25.57 -19.54 43.43
CA ASP A 111 24.39 -18.91 42.78
C ASP A 111 23.07 -19.70 42.97
N LEU A 112 22.97 -20.53 44.02
CA LEU A 112 21.75 -21.29 44.33
C LEU A 112 20.67 -20.47 45.07
N LEU A 113 20.86 -19.17 45.27
CA LEU A 113 19.90 -18.29 45.94
C LEU A 113 19.79 -16.93 45.26
N GLY A 114 19.18 -16.86 44.08
CA GLY A 114 18.83 -15.57 43.48
C GLY A 114 18.68 -15.57 41.96
N GLY A 115 17.78 -16.39 41.43
CA GLY A 115 17.37 -16.26 40.04
C GLY A 115 16.60 -14.97 39.81
N GLU A 116 17.27 -13.87 39.49
CA GLU A 116 16.66 -12.79 38.72
C GLU A 116 16.57 -13.27 37.28
N GLU A 117 15.40 -13.84 36.96
CA GLU A 117 15.04 -14.25 35.62
C GLU A 117 15.17 -13.08 34.63
N LEU A 118 16.00 -13.33 33.62
CA LEU A 118 15.78 -13.01 32.20
C LEU A 118 14.61 -12.06 31.96
N GLY A 119 14.93 -10.79 31.70
CA GLY A 119 14.03 -9.70 31.33
C GLY A 119 12.80 -10.16 30.56
N SER A 120 11.74 -10.42 31.32
CA SER A 120 10.51 -10.99 30.84
C SER A 120 9.70 -9.92 30.11
N SER A 121 8.76 -10.38 29.31
CA SER A 121 7.77 -9.60 28.56
C SER A 121 6.89 -8.65 29.39
N SER A 122 7.19 -8.43 30.68
CA SER A 122 6.34 -7.74 31.67
C SER A 122 6.20 -6.23 31.47
N SER A 123 7.07 -5.57 30.71
CA SER A 123 7.00 -4.10 30.55
C SER A 123 5.94 -3.60 29.55
N ARG A 124 5.04 -4.46 29.06
CA ARG A 124 4.09 -4.11 27.97
C ARG A 124 2.69 -4.67 28.10
N GLU A 125 2.40 -5.42 29.15
CA GLU A 125 1.05 -5.85 29.47
C GLU A 125 0.33 -4.70 30.15
N ILE A 126 -0.97 -4.54 29.87
CA ILE A 126 -1.76 -3.50 30.54
C ILE A 126 -2.01 -4.02 31.96
N GLU A 127 -1.44 -3.34 32.95
CA GLU A 127 -1.68 -3.63 34.35
C GLU A 127 -3.19 -3.63 34.67
N GLY A 128 -3.67 -4.66 35.36
CA GLY A 128 -5.09 -4.82 35.71
C GLY A 128 -6.00 -5.35 34.61
N ALA A 129 -5.49 -5.61 33.39
CA ALA A 129 -6.37 -6.00 32.27
C ALA A 129 -6.92 -7.42 32.40
N ALA A 130 -6.17 -8.34 33.01
CA ALA A 130 -6.63 -9.70 33.25
C ALA A 130 -7.70 -9.77 34.36
N GLU A 131 -7.69 -8.83 35.31
CA GLU A 131 -8.69 -8.76 36.38
C GLU A 131 -9.93 -7.96 35.95
N GLY A 132 -9.72 -6.89 35.18
CA GLY A 132 -10.77 -5.98 34.73
C GLY A 132 -11.56 -6.44 33.51
N ILE A 133 -11.16 -7.52 32.83
CA ILE A 133 -11.86 -8.09 31.66
C ILE A 133 -12.21 -9.54 31.94
N GLN A 134 -13.50 -9.85 31.92
CA GLN A 134 -14.00 -11.22 32.04
C GLN A 134 -14.75 -11.57 30.77
N CYS A 135 -14.26 -12.54 30.02
CA CYS A 135 -14.96 -13.05 28.85
C CYS A 135 -15.48 -14.45 29.13
N THR A 136 -16.70 -14.72 28.67
CA THR A 136 -17.27 -16.07 28.65
C THR A 136 -16.56 -16.93 27.61
N GLU A 137 -16.74 -18.24 27.70
CA GLU A 137 -16.21 -19.16 26.69
C GLU A 137 -16.72 -18.75 25.30
N PRO A 138 -15.82 -18.55 24.32
CA PRO A 138 -16.20 -18.08 23.01
C PRO A 138 -17.08 -19.13 22.31
N ALA A 139 -18.30 -18.73 21.96
CA ALA A 139 -19.12 -19.51 21.04
C ALA A 139 -18.61 -19.35 19.61
N ILE A 140 -19.12 -20.18 18.69
CA ILE A 140 -18.67 -20.21 17.29
C ILE A 140 -18.85 -18.83 16.61
N ASP A 141 -19.89 -18.09 17.00
CA ASP A 141 -20.38 -16.87 16.36
C ASP A 141 -20.55 -15.68 17.32
N ARG A 142 -20.30 -15.87 18.63
CA ARG A 142 -20.39 -14.79 19.62
C ARG A 142 -19.34 -14.86 20.73
N ILE A 143 -18.93 -13.69 21.19
CA ILE A 143 -18.09 -13.50 22.38
C ILE A 143 -18.80 -12.50 23.28
N GLU A 144 -18.98 -12.83 24.55
CA GLU A 144 -19.55 -11.93 25.55
C GLU A 144 -18.50 -11.65 26.61
N CYS A 145 -18.17 -10.37 26.80
CA CYS A 145 -17.19 -9.91 27.76
C CYS A 145 -17.79 -8.82 28.66
N SER A 146 -17.44 -8.83 29.93
CA SER A 146 -17.67 -7.73 30.86
C SER A 146 -16.35 -7.03 31.20
N ILE A 147 -16.35 -5.70 31.20
CA ILE A 147 -15.21 -4.86 31.54
C ILE A 147 -15.55 -3.97 32.73
N ASP A 148 -14.67 -3.93 33.73
CA ASP A 148 -14.79 -2.99 34.85
C ASP A 148 -14.64 -1.54 34.37
N ARG A 149 -15.57 -0.69 34.79
CA ARG A 149 -15.58 0.74 34.53
C ARG A 149 -14.29 1.42 34.98
N ALA A 150 -13.78 1.07 36.16
CA ALA A 150 -12.56 1.65 36.70
C ALA A 150 -11.35 1.32 35.81
N PHE A 151 -11.28 0.08 35.31
CA PHE A 151 -10.24 -0.35 34.38
C PHE A 151 -10.35 0.37 33.03
N LEU A 152 -11.56 0.49 32.48
CA LEU A 152 -11.80 1.20 31.23
C LEU A 152 -11.40 2.68 31.33
N ASP A 153 -11.75 3.35 32.44
CA ASP A 153 -11.41 4.76 32.66
C ASP A 153 -9.89 4.95 32.82
N HIS A 154 -9.19 4.04 33.50
CA HIS A 154 -7.73 4.03 33.57
C HIS A 154 -7.09 3.91 32.18
N LEU A 155 -7.60 3.00 31.35
CA LEU A 155 -7.10 2.80 29.99
C LEU A 155 -7.34 4.04 29.11
N MET A 156 -8.50 4.69 29.25
CA MET A 156 -8.82 5.92 28.51
C MET A 156 -8.03 7.14 28.99
N ALA A 157 -7.63 7.19 30.26
CA ALA A 157 -6.78 8.24 30.80
C ALA A 157 -5.34 8.15 30.25
N ASN A 158 -4.92 6.99 29.75
CA ASN A 158 -3.57 6.76 29.28
C ASN A 158 -3.54 6.19 27.83
N PRO A 159 -3.83 7.01 26.80
CA PRO A 159 -3.93 6.57 25.41
C PRO A 159 -2.64 5.92 24.86
N ALA A 160 -1.49 6.24 25.45
CA ALA A 160 -0.21 5.63 25.10
C ALA A 160 -0.22 4.11 25.26
N LEU A 161 -0.98 3.58 26.24
CA LEU A 161 -1.12 2.14 26.46
C LEU A 161 -1.82 1.43 25.28
N LEU A 162 -2.68 2.12 24.54
CA LEU A 162 -3.43 1.58 23.40
C LEU A 162 -2.59 1.50 22.11
N THR A 163 -1.65 2.43 21.92
CA THR A 163 -0.88 2.59 20.65
C THR A 163 -0.02 1.40 20.25
N ARG A 164 0.15 0.39 21.12
CA ARG A 164 1.06 -0.75 20.90
C ARG A 164 0.43 -2.11 21.13
N GLN A 165 -0.89 -2.19 21.18
CA GLN A 165 -1.61 -3.42 21.51
C GLN A 165 -1.85 -4.32 20.29
N ALA A 166 -2.19 -3.70 19.16
CA ALA A 166 -2.35 -4.35 17.86
C ALA A 166 -2.01 -3.36 16.74
N ARG A 167 -1.70 -3.88 15.56
CA ARG A 167 -1.63 -3.10 14.33
C ARG A 167 -3.00 -3.12 13.68
N VAL A 168 -3.54 -1.94 13.44
CA VAL A 168 -4.83 -1.75 12.78
C VAL A 168 -4.54 -1.35 11.34
N VAL A 169 -5.00 -2.15 10.38
CA VAL A 169 -4.77 -1.93 8.95
C VAL A 169 -6.11 -1.78 8.25
N PRO A 170 -6.37 -0.67 7.51
CA PRO A 170 -7.61 -0.52 6.77
C PRO A 170 -7.74 -1.60 5.69
N SER A 171 -8.93 -2.19 5.56
CA SER A 171 -9.26 -3.12 4.49
C SER A 171 -10.22 -2.43 3.53
N GLN A 172 -9.82 -2.33 2.26
CA GLN A 172 -10.61 -1.65 1.23
C GLN A 172 -11.05 -2.65 0.16
N ARG A 173 -12.27 -2.47 -0.36
CA ARG A 173 -12.79 -3.17 -1.53
C ARG A 173 -13.39 -2.13 -2.47
N ASP A 174 -13.00 -2.16 -3.73
CA ASP A 174 -13.46 -1.21 -4.76
C ASP A 174 -13.26 0.27 -4.38
N GLY A 175 -12.22 0.56 -3.60
CA GLY A 175 -11.90 1.91 -3.11
C GLY A 175 -12.67 2.36 -1.86
N VAL A 176 -13.57 1.53 -1.33
CA VAL A 176 -14.34 1.80 -0.11
C VAL A 176 -13.74 1.02 1.06
N VAL A 177 -13.53 1.69 2.20
CA VAL A 177 -13.08 1.04 3.44
C VAL A 177 -14.22 0.18 3.97
N GLN A 178 -14.00 -1.13 4.06
CA GLN A 178 -14.97 -2.09 4.60
C GLN A 178 -14.79 -2.35 6.10
N GLY A 179 -13.71 -1.82 6.68
CA GLY A 179 -13.36 -2.01 8.07
C GLY A 179 -11.86 -2.08 8.30
N PHE A 180 -11.47 -2.60 9.46
CA PHE A 180 -10.08 -2.61 9.93
C PHE A 180 -9.62 -4.00 10.38
N LYS A 181 -8.55 -4.50 9.74
CA LYS A 181 -7.91 -5.76 10.08
C LYS A 181 -6.91 -5.61 11.22
N LEU A 182 -6.96 -6.53 12.17
CA LEU A 182 -6.06 -6.60 13.31
C LEU A 182 -4.89 -7.55 13.04
N TYR A 183 -3.67 -7.07 13.24
CA TYR A 183 -2.44 -7.85 13.11
C TYR A 183 -1.49 -7.62 14.27
N GLY A 184 -0.66 -8.62 14.57
CA GLY A 184 0.36 -8.51 15.61
C GLY A 184 -0.23 -8.27 17.00
N ILE A 185 -1.41 -8.83 17.27
CA ILE A 185 -2.05 -8.83 18.59
C ILE A 185 -1.09 -9.48 19.59
N ARG A 186 -0.75 -8.75 20.65
CA ARG A 186 0.18 -9.22 21.68
C ARG A 186 -0.53 -10.06 22.74
N ARG A 187 0.21 -10.96 23.38
CA ARG A 187 -0.25 -11.65 24.60
C ARG A 187 -0.44 -10.58 25.69
N GLY A 188 -1.52 -10.69 26.49
CA GLY A 188 -1.88 -9.70 27.52
C GLY A 188 -2.37 -8.34 27.00
N SER A 189 -2.64 -8.19 25.70
CA SER A 189 -3.26 -6.97 25.15
C SER A 189 -4.78 -7.00 25.28
N LEU A 190 -5.43 -5.83 25.36
CA LEU A 190 -6.89 -5.73 25.41
C LEU A 190 -7.59 -6.52 24.29
N PRO A 191 -7.23 -6.38 22.99
CA PRO A 191 -7.86 -7.18 21.95
C PRO A 191 -7.69 -8.68 22.17
N LYS A 192 -6.56 -9.13 22.71
CA LYS A 192 -6.36 -10.56 23.02
C LYS A 192 -7.26 -11.04 24.16
N LEU A 193 -7.41 -10.22 25.19
CA LEU A 193 -8.26 -10.53 26.35
C LEU A 193 -9.74 -10.53 25.97
N LEU A 194 -10.14 -9.69 25.02
CA LEU A 194 -11.48 -9.69 24.41
C LEU A 194 -11.73 -10.85 23.43
N GLY A 195 -10.79 -11.79 23.31
CA GLY A 195 -10.94 -12.95 22.43
C GLY A 195 -10.73 -12.65 20.94
N LEU A 196 -10.20 -11.48 20.58
CA LEU A 196 -9.83 -11.16 19.21
C LEU A 196 -8.53 -11.87 18.81
N GLU A 197 -8.44 -12.20 17.53
CA GLU A 197 -7.37 -12.95 16.92
C GLU A 197 -6.71 -12.22 15.75
N ASN A 198 -5.48 -12.61 15.45
CA ASN A 198 -4.79 -12.07 14.27
C ASN A 198 -5.56 -12.46 13.01
N GLY A 199 -5.86 -11.47 12.17
CA GLY A 199 -6.64 -11.64 10.95
C GLY A 199 -8.13 -11.36 11.10
N ASP A 200 -8.61 -11.05 12.31
CA ASP A 200 -9.96 -10.53 12.52
C ASP A 200 -10.11 -9.16 11.86
N MET A 201 -11.26 -8.92 11.26
CA MET A 201 -11.63 -7.63 10.66
C MET A 201 -12.81 -7.02 11.41
N LEU A 202 -12.59 -5.85 12.01
CA LEU A 202 -13.63 -5.03 12.62
C LEU A 202 -14.45 -4.37 11.51
N VAL A 203 -15.75 -4.64 11.45
CA VAL A 203 -16.67 -4.13 10.42
C VAL A 203 -17.46 -2.94 10.95
N SER A 204 -18.13 -3.12 12.09
CA SER A 204 -18.97 -2.08 12.70
C SER A 204 -18.88 -2.10 14.22
N ILE A 205 -19.16 -0.96 14.86
CA ILE A 205 -19.30 -0.85 16.30
C ILE A 205 -20.58 -0.08 16.63
N ASN A 206 -21.47 -0.71 17.40
CA ASN A 206 -22.82 -0.24 17.72
C ASN A 206 -23.68 0.07 16.48
N GLY A 207 -23.42 -0.62 15.36
CA GLY A 207 -24.08 -0.37 14.08
C GLY A 207 -23.52 0.79 13.27
N ASP A 208 -22.52 1.51 13.80
CA ASP A 208 -21.77 2.52 13.06
C ASP A 208 -20.60 1.86 12.33
N GLU A 209 -20.47 2.09 11.02
CA GLU A 209 -19.33 1.63 10.23
C GLU A 209 -18.08 2.41 10.62
N ILE A 210 -16.93 1.71 10.69
CA ILE A 210 -15.65 2.37 10.90
C ILE A 210 -14.95 2.51 9.55
N ASP A 211 -15.01 3.71 8.98
CA ASP A 211 -14.47 4.03 7.66
C ASP A 211 -13.23 4.94 7.71
N GLY A 212 -12.91 5.52 8.86
CA GLY A 212 -11.82 6.48 9.01
C GLY A 212 -11.50 6.90 10.44
N ILE A 213 -10.63 7.92 10.55
CA ILE A 213 -10.16 8.48 11.82
C ILE A 213 -11.31 9.19 12.56
N ASP A 214 -12.20 9.87 11.84
CA ASP A 214 -13.31 10.62 12.43
C ASP A 214 -14.30 9.67 13.13
N ALA A 215 -14.66 8.56 12.48
CA ALA A 215 -15.49 7.50 13.07
C ALA A 215 -14.86 6.92 14.34
N ALA A 216 -13.54 6.72 14.36
CA ALA A 216 -12.83 6.25 15.55
C ALA A 216 -12.88 7.25 16.72
N MET A 217 -12.81 8.56 16.43
CA MET A 217 -12.91 9.61 17.45
C MET A 217 -14.33 9.74 18.02
N GLU A 218 -15.35 9.60 17.17
CA GLU A 218 -16.73 9.57 17.61
C GLU A 218 -16.99 8.38 18.53
N LEU A 219 -16.49 7.20 18.15
CA LEU A 219 -16.60 6.00 18.95
C LEU A 219 -15.91 6.15 20.31
N TYR A 220 -14.73 6.78 20.38
CA TYR A 220 -14.05 7.05 21.65
C TYR A 220 -14.91 7.91 22.60
N THR A 221 -15.66 8.86 22.05
CA THR A 221 -16.57 9.70 22.84
C THR A 221 -17.78 8.91 23.34
N LYS A 222 -18.33 8.02 22.49
CA LYS A 222 -19.41 7.08 22.86
C LYS A 222 -18.94 6.08 23.92
N LEU A 223 -17.70 5.61 23.84
CA LEU A 223 -17.05 4.69 24.79
C LEU A 223 -17.12 5.18 26.23
N ARG A 224 -16.95 6.49 26.44
CA ARG A 224 -17.01 7.11 27.77
C ARG A 224 -18.38 7.01 28.44
N LYS A 225 -19.47 6.93 27.67
CA LYS A 225 -20.84 7.04 28.22
C LYS A 225 -21.65 5.75 28.10
N ALA A 226 -21.33 4.87 27.16
CA ALA A 226 -22.15 3.68 26.97
C ALA A 226 -21.87 2.64 28.06
N LYS A 227 -22.89 1.81 28.30
CA LYS A 227 -22.84 0.67 29.23
C LYS A 227 -22.64 -0.66 28.50
N ARG A 228 -22.84 -0.66 27.18
CA ARG A 228 -22.75 -1.84 26.34
C ARG A 228 -22.25 -1.44 24.96
N PHE A 229 -21.39 -2.27 24.39
CA PHE A 229 -20.88 -2.17 23.03
C PHE A 229 -21.14 -3.47 22.28
N LEU A 230 -21.63 -3.35 21.06
CA LEU A 230 -21.70 -4.45 20.11
C LEU A 230 -20.66 -4.21 19.02
N VAL A 231 -19.73 -5.13 18.87
CA VAL A 231 -18.66 -5.06 17.88
C VAL A 231 -18.88 -6.20 16.90
N GLU A 232 -19.05 -5.87 15.62
CA GLU A 232 -19.14 -6.86 14.56
C GLU A 232 -17.75 -7.11 13.98
N VAL A 233 -17.35 -8.37 14.02
CA VAL A 233 -16.05 -8.85 13.56
C VAL A 233 -16.27 -9.89 12.48
N GLU A 234 -15.45 -9.86 11.44
CA GLU A 234 -15.36 -10.94 10.47
C GLU A 234 -14.10 -11.77 10.75
N ARG A 235 -14.29 -13.05 11.10
CA ARG A 235 -13.21 -14.01 11.32
C ARG A 235 -13.24 -15.06 10.23
N ARG A 236 -12.20 -15.09 9.39
CA ARG A 236 -12.06 -16.04 8.27
C ARG A 236 -13.29 -16.04 7.33
N GLY A 237 -13.88 -14.88 7.07
CA GLY A 237 -15.07 -14.75 6.22
C GLY A 237 -16.40 -15.06 6.91
N LYS A 238 -16.43 -15.30 8.23
CA LYS A 238 -17.65 -15.52 8.99
C LYS A 238 -17.91 -14.37 9.95
N PRO A 239 -19.15 -13.90 10.09
CA PRO A 239 -19.49 -12.88 11.08
C PRO A 239 -19.40 -13.45 12.49
N LEU A 240 -18.91 -12.62 13.41
CA LEU A 240 -18.72 -12.87 14.82
C LEU A 240 -19.17 -11.62 15.58
N ALA A 241 -20.10 -11.78 16.53
CA ALA A 241 -20.57 -10.68 17.36
C ALA A 241 -19.81 -10.67 18.70
N LEU A 242 -19.06 -9.61 18.97
CA LEU A 242 -18.43 -9.36 20.26
C LEU A 242 -19.30 -8.36 21.06
N THR A 243 -19.97 -8.84 22.11
CA THR A 243 -20.71 -8.01 23.05
C THR A 243 -19.83 -7.69 24.24
N ILE A 244 -19.70 -6.40 24.55
CA ILE A 244 -18.93 -5.91 25.68
C ILE A 244 -19.88 -5.17 26.62
N GLU A 245 -20.00 -5.61 27.86
CA GLU A 245 -20.78 -4.94 28.91
C GLU A 245 -19.83 -4.23 29.89
N ILE A 246 -20.13 -2.99 30.24
CA ILE A 246 -19.33 -2.23 31.20
C ILE A 246 -20.02 -2.31 32.55
N ILE A 247 -19.37 -3.01 33.47
CA ILE A 247 -19.82 -3.20 34.85
C ILE A 247 -19.18 -2.14 35.75
N SER A 248 -19.89 -1.71 36.79
CA SER A 248 -19.47 -0.62 37.68
C SER A 248 -19.32 -1.09 39.11
#